data_AF-A0A6P2FZ69-F1
#
_entry.id   AF-A0A6P2FZ69-F1
#
_cell.length_a   1.000
_cell.length_b   1.000
_cell.length_c   1.000
_cell.angle_alpha   90.00
_cell.angle_beta   90.00
_cell.angle_gamma   90.00
#
_symmetry.space_group_name_H-M   'P 1'
#
loop_
_entity.id
_entity.type
_entity.pdbx_description
1 polymer ?
#
loop_
_entity_poly.entity_id
_entity_poly.type
_entity_poly.pdbx_seq_one_letter_code
_entity_poly.pdbx_strand_id
1 'polypeptide(L)'
;MLNGSKGVAVGLANDILPHNLREVANAAVAVIENPDVTVSEILKLIPGPDFPDGAQVISSAADIEAAYTSGRGSLRCRAVWSREDLARGQWQVIVSQLPYQVSVKTIMEEIETLTNPQPKAGKKTIDQRQANLKQVALDFLDTVRDESGKLAPVRLVIEPKNSKVDQEQMMAFLLANTSLEASVTVNMTVIGIDNRPQTKGIDALLKEWAEFRMTTVRRRTQFQLDGANKRIHILEGRMVVFVSLDRVIKIIREADDPAAQLKAELGLSDIQTTDILEMRLRQLNKLEGFKLESELDELRKERTRLEALLASDPAMRRMVISEIKADAAKYGDDRRTLLQPAARAEAGVSSTVNLPDEEITVVLSRNLWLKAYKGHDVPPEAYVLKQGDSVLAMVKTRTVSTLYLLDSNGRAYSLPAGGVPNGRGEGAPLSASIDLQAGARVVTMLAGADDDRFIFAGALGNGYVAPLKSLASRQKAGKVFLKLADGEAPMPPVAIPQDDTGFVVCGSTDGRMLAFPLAEVKTLPAGGMGVILMVLGNDKLSALLHTADAPFEGKGLANGKMVDIKLKGDDWTRHVLHRARKGAQLPKKAVLQPI
;
A
#
# COMPACT_ATOMS: atom_id res chain seq x y z
N MET A 1 19.13 -8.44 5.61
CA MET A 1 17.74 -8.53 6.13
C MET A 1 17.64 -8.02 7.55
N LEU A 2 18.35 -8.61 8.52
CA LEU A 2 18.25 -8.20 9.94
C LEU A 2 18.46 -6.69 10.16
N ASN A 3 19.59 -6.15 9.71
CA ASN A 3 19.92 -4.73 9.91
C ASN A 3 19.39 -3.80 8.81
N GLY A 4 18.86 -4.36 7.71
CA GLY A 4 18.66 -3.61 6.47
C GLY A 4 19.98 -3.18 5.79
N SER A 5 19.85 -2.40 4.72
CA SER A 5 20.95 -1.78 3.97
C SER A 5 20.38 -0.68 3.09
N LYS A 6 21.10 0.42 2.92
CA LYS A 6 20.77 1.45 1.94
C LYS A 6 22.04 1.89 1.24
N GLY A 7 22.04 1.85 -0.09
CA GLY A 7 23.23 2.18 -0.86
C GLY A 7 22.93 2.48 -2.32
N VAL A 8 23.75 3.35 -2.92
CA VAL A 8 23.72 3.69 -4.34
C VAL A 8 25.11 3.43 -4.92
N ALA A 9 25.16 2.61 -5.97
CA ALA A 9 26.33 2.31 -6.77
C ALA A 9 26.09 2.79 -8.22
N VAL A 10 27.11 2.66 -9.09
CA VAL A 10 27.02 3.12 -10.49
C VAL A 10 25.86 2.42 -11.22
N GLY A 11 24.74 3.14 -11.38
CA GLY A 11 23.53 2.65 -12.07
C GLY A 11 22.62 1.72 -11.25
N LEU A 12 22.93 1.44 -9.98
CA LEU A 12 22.14 0.54 -9.13
C LEU A 12 21.92 1.14 -7.74
N ALA A 13 20.78 0.84 -7.13
CA ALA A 13 20.48 1.20 -5.76
C ALA A 13 19.94 -0.01 -5.00
N ASN A 14 20.10 -0.01 -3.68
CA ASN A 14 19.43 -0.93 -2.76
C ASN A 14 18.80 -0.15 -1.59
N ASP A 15 17.67 -0.64 -1.14
CA ASP A 15 16.98 -0.19 0.07
C ASP A 15 16.31 -1.42 0.70
N ILE A 16 17.09 -2.15 1.50
CA ILE A 16 16.68 -3.36 2.19
C ILE A 16 16.23 -2.97 3.59
N LEU A 17 14.99 -3.28 3.94
CA LEU A 17 14.45 -2.95 5.25
C LEU A 17 14.97 -3.92 6.34
N PRO A 18 15.09 -3.44 7.60
CA PRO A 18 15.36 -4.31 8.74
C PRO A 18 14.17 -5.22 9.07
N HIS A 19 14.45 -6.37 9.68
CA HIS A 19 13.46 -7.40 10.02
C HIS A 19 13.79 -8.03 11.37
N ASN A 20 12.77 -8.57 12.03
CA ASN A 20 12.93 -9.22 13.33
C ASN A 20 13.79 -10.49 13.20
N LEU A 21 14.73 -10.66 14.14
CA LEU A 21 15.67 -11.78 14.10
C LEU A 21 15.00 -13.14 14.27
N ARG A 22 14.03 -13.25 15.19
CA ARG A 22 13.35 -14.53 15.47
C ARG A 22 12.48 -14.95 14.29
N GLU A 23 11.80 -14.00 13.66
CA GLU A 23 11.01 -14.21 12.45
C GLU A 23 11.86 -14.68 11.26
N VAL A 24 12.97 -13.98 10.99
CA VAL A 24 13.90 -14.36 9.92
C VAL A 24 14.54 -15.72 10.19
N ALA A 25 14.89 -16.01 11.44
CA ALA A 25 15.42 -17.32 11.84
C ALA A 25 14.41 -18.45 11.59
N ASN A 26 13.15 -18.24 11.98
CA ASN A 26 12.07 -19.21 11.75
C ASN A 26 11.83 -19.43 10.25
N ALA A 27 11.81 -18.37 9.45
CA ALA A 27 11.68 -18.49 8.00
C ALA A 27 12.87 -19.20 7.34
N ALA A 28 14.09 -18.92 7.80
CA ALA A 28 15.29 -19.61 7.34
C ALA A 28 15.26 -21.11 7.66
N VAL A 29 14.79 -21.48 8.86
CA VAL A 29 14.55 -22.88 9.24
C VAL A 29 13.54 -23.53 8.30
N ALA A 30 12.40 -22.87 8.05
CA ALA A 30 11.36 -23.38 7.15
C ALA A 30 11.89 -23.62 5.72
N VAL A 31 12.73 -22.72 5.21
CA VAL A 31 13.37 -22.87 3.88
C VAL A 31 14.36 -24.04 3.85
N ILE A 32 15.12 -24.28 4.93
CA ILE A 32 16.07 -25.40 5.02
C ILE A 32 15.32 -26.74 5.10
N GLU A 33 14.19 -26.78 5.82
CA GLU A 33 13.33 -27.96 5.92
C GLU A 33 12.60 -28.24 4.61
N ASN A 34 12.07 -27.20 3.97
CA ASN A 34 11.33 -27.28 2.70
C ASN A 34 11.79 -26.19 1.70
N PRO A 35 12.62 -26.56 0.70
CA PRO A 35 13.06 -25.62 -0.35
C PRO A 35 11.93 -25.06 -1.23
N ASP A 36 10.77 -25.72 -1.28
CA ASP A 36 9.62 -25.33 -2.10
C ASP A 36 8.66 -24.39 -1.36
N VAL A 37 9.04 -23.89 -0.18
CA VAL A 37 8.23 -22.93 0.58
C VAL A 37 7.91 -21.69 -0.28
N THR A 38 6.65 -21.29 -0.23
CA THR A 38 6.11 -20.16 -1.00
C THR A 38 6.34 -18.83 -0.27
N VAL A 39 6.29 -17.71 -1.02
CA VAL A 39 6.39 -16.37 -0.42
C VAL A 39 5.28 -16.15 0.62
N SER A 40 4.05 -16.59 0.35
CA SER A 40 2.93 -16.44 1.29
C SER A 40 3.17 -17.19 2.60
N GLU A 41 3.78 -18.38 2.56
CA GLU A 41 4.16 -19.12 3.77
C GLU A 41 5.31 -18.44 4.53
N ILE A 42 6.30 -17.90 3.82
CA ILE A 42 7.37 -17.10 4.43
C ILE A 42 6.79 -15.87 5.14
N LEU A 43 5.82 -15.18 4.52
CA LEU A 43 5.21 -13.98 5.10
C LEU A 43 4.31 -14.27 6.30
N LYS A 44 3.87 -15.52 6.52
CA LYS A 44 3.27 -15.92 7.81
C LYS A 44 4.29 -15.91 8.95
N LEU A 45 5.57 -16.15 8.64
CA LEU A 45 6.67 -16.15 9.59
C LEU A 45 7.35 -14.78 9.70
N ILE A 46 7.40 -14.02 8.60
CA ILE A 46 7.91 -12.64 8.51
C ILE A 46 6.76 -11.75 8.01
N PRO A 47 5.86 -11.27 8.89
CA PRO A 47 4.69 -10.52 8.47
C PRO A 47 5.01 -9.16 7.83
N GLY A 48 6.22 -8.65 8.03
CA GLY A 48 6.69 -7.40 7.44
C GLY A 48 8.02 -6.93 8.04
N PRO A 49 8.47 -5.70 7.71
CA PRO A 49 9.69 -5.15 8.27
C PRO A 49 9.55 -4.89 9.78
N ASP A 50 10.68 -4.84 10.47
CA ASP A 50 10.79 -4.49 11.89
C ASP A 50 11.89 -3.45 12.06
N PHE A 51 11.50 -2.23 12.41
CA PHE A 51 12.38 -1.06 12.47
C PHE A 51 12.91 -0.85 13.88
N PRO A 52 14.14 -0.32 14.02
CA PRO A 52 14.81 -0.18 15.31
C PRO A 52 14.05 0.73 16.30
N ASP A 53 13.41 1.79 15.79
CA ASP A 53 12.64 2.78 16.57
C ASP A 53 11.13 2.45 16.65
N GLY A 54 10.70 1.29 16.13
CA GLY A 54 9.29 0.92 16.05
C GLY A 54 8.57 1.56 14.85
N ALA A 55 7.45 2.23 15.08
CA ALA A 55 6.49 2.76 14.11
C ALA A 55 5.37 1.78 13.72
N GLN A 56 4.34 2.34 13.08
CA GLN A 56 3.22 1.60 12.51
C GLN A 56 3.40 1.47 11.00
N VAL A 57 3.44 0.26 10.45
CA VAL A 57 3.29 0.04 9.01
C VAL A 57 1.79 -0.03 8.71
N ILE A 58 1.33 0.88 7.85
CA ILE A 58 -0.09 1.03 7.49
C ILE A 58 -0.45 0.41 6.13
N SER A 59 0.56 -0.06 5.38
CA SER A 59 0.36 -0.80 4.14
C SER A 59 -0.43 -2.08 4.37
N SER A 60 -1.23 -2.48 3.38
CA SER A 60 -1.99 -3.73 3.46
C SER A 60 -1.06 -4.94 3.36
N ALA A 61 -1.52 -6.10 3.86
CA ALA A 61 -0.78 -7.35 3.69
C ALA A 61 -0.51 -7.69 2.22
N ALA A 62 -1.42 -7.33 1.31
CA ALA A 62 -1.25 -7.51 -0.12
C ALA A 62 -0.14 -6.61 -0.71
N ASP A 63 -0.02 -5.36 -0.25
CA ASP A 63 1.06 -4.47 -0.68
C ASP A 63 2.43 -4.97 -0.19
N ILE A 64 2.46 -5.46 1.05
CA ILE A 64 3.63 -6.10 1.66
C ILE A 64 4.04 -7.31 0.81
N GLU A 65 3.09 -8.21 0.52
CA GLU A 65 3.34 -9.41 -0.27
C GLU A 65 3.84 -9.08 -1.69
N ALA A 66 3.24 -8.10 -2.36
CA ALA A 66 3.68 -7.66 -3.68
C ALA A 66 5.12 -7.12 -3.67
N ALA A 67 5.48 -6.34 -2.64
CA ALA A 67 6.83 -5.79 -2.48
C ALA A 67 7.87 -6.89 -2.22
N TYR A 68 7.55 -7.85 -1.36
CA TYR A 68 8.48 -8.95 -1.03
C TYR A 68 8.56 -10.04 -2.10
N THR A 69 7.50 -10.24 -2.89
CA THR A 69 7.51 -11.17 -4.03
C THR A 69 8.41 -10.65 -5.15
N SER A 70 8.28 -9.35 -5.48
CA SER A 70 9.08 -8.75 -6.56
C SER A 70 10.46 -8.26 -6.12
N GLY A 71 10.67 -8.12 -4.80
CA GLY A 71 11.85 -7.47 -4.22
C GLY A 71 11.88 -5.95 -4.41
N ARG A 72 10.79 -5.34 -4.94
CA ARG A 72 10.66 -3.90 -5.15
C ARG A 72 9.28 -3.40 -4.76
N GLY A 73 9.23 -2.22 -4.16
CA GLY A 73 7.95 -1.59 -3.83
C GLY A 73 8.11 -0.37 -2.95
N SER A 74 7.00 0.08 -2.40
CA SER A 74 7.00 1.08 -1.33
C SER A 74 5.95 0.69 -0.31
N LEU A 75 6.35 0.76 0.96
CA LEU A 75 5.45 0.64 2.10
C LEU A 75 5.20 2.01 2.71
N ARG A 76 4.14 2.15 3.49
CA ARG A 76 3.81 3.38 4.23
C ARG A 76 3.98 3.13 5.72
N CYS A 77 4.70 4.04 6.37
CA CYS A 77 4.94 4.02 7.80
C CYS A 77 4.37 5.28 8.44
N ARG A 78 3.77 5.11 9.61
CA ARG A 78 3.11 6.14 10.40
C ARG A 78 3.72 6.18 11.79
N ALA A 79 3.87 7.38 12.33
CA ALA A 79 4.30 7.59 13.70
C ALA A 79 3.28 6.99 14.69
N VAL A 80 3.76 6.45 15.81
CA VAL A 80 2.89 6.02 16.91
C VAL A 80 2.76 7.17 17.89
N TRP A 81 1.52 7.47 18.26
CA TRP A 81 1.21 8.62 19.10
C TRP A 81 0.03 8.33 20.03
N SER A 82 -0.07 9.11 21.10
CA SER A 82 -1.12 9.00 22.11
C SER A 82 -1.51 10.38 22.63
N ARG A 83 -2.69 10.49 23.24
CA ARG A 83 -3.13 11.72 23.91
C ARG A 83 -2.82 11.65 25.40
N GLU A 84 -2.27 12.75 25.91
CA GLU A 84 -2.14 13.01 27.33
C GLU A 84 -3.07 14.17 27.71
N ASP A 85 -4.00 13.94 28.64
CA ASP A 85 -4.84 14.99 29.20
C ASP A 85 -4.10 15.74 30.32
N LEU A 86 -4.21 17.06 30.29
CA LEU A 86 -3.60 18.00 31.23
C LEU A 86 -4.67 18.64 32.13
N ALA A 87 -4.22 19.41 33.12
CA ALA A 87 -5.12 20.15 34.00
C ALA A 87 -6.01 21.12 33.22
N ARG A 88 -7.19 21.44 33.79
CA ARG A 88 -8.15 22.41 33.22
C ARG A 88 -8.68 22.03 31.83
N GLY A 89 -8.67 20.75 31.48
CA GLY A 89 -9.20 20.24 30.21
C GLY A 89 -8.33 20.55 28.99
N GLN A 90 -7.09 21.00 29.21
CA GLN A 90 -6.07 21.02 28.16
C GLN A 90 -5.61 19.59 27.86
N TRP A 91 -5.04 19.37 26.69
CA TRP A 91 -4.51 18.07 26.28
C TRP A 91 -3.38 18.28 25.28
N GLN A 92 -2.52 17.28 25.13
CA GLN A 92 -1.41 17.28 24.18
C GLN A 92 -1.28 15.91 23.51
N VAL A 93 -0.67 15.88 22.32
CA VAL A 93 -0.28 14.63 21.66
C VAL A 93 1.18 14.35 21.94
N ILE A 94 1.46 13.10 22.30
CA ILE A 94 2.81 12.59 22.43
C ILE A 94 3.07 11.61 21.31
N VAL A 95 4.01 11.94 20.45
CA VAL A 95 4.56 11.01 19.46
C VAL A 95 5.73 10.27 20.10
N SER A 96 5.61 8.95 20.19
CA SER A 96 6.56 8.06 20.88
C SER A 96 7.41 7.22 19.94
N GLN A 97 7.02 7.08 18.68
CA GLN A 97 7.78 6.35 17.66
C GLN A 97 7.63 7.03 16.30
N LEU A 98 8.71 7.11 15.52
CA LEU A 98 8.73 7.79 14.23
C LEU A 98 8.88 6.80 13.06
N PRO A 99 8.40 7.14 11.86
CA PRO A 99 8.69 6.35 10.66
C PRO A 99 10.19 6.14 10.44
N TYR A 100 10.53 5.02 9.80
CA TYR A 100 11.92 4.63 9.56
C TYR A 100 12.73 5.71 8.84
N GLN A 101 13.92 6.03 9.37
CA GLN A 101 14.83 7.09 8.89
C GLN A 101 14.27 8.53 8.96
N VAL A 102 13.21 8.78 9.74
CA VAL A 102 12.71 10.13 10.02
C VAL A 102 13.19 10.57 11.41
N SER A 103 13.71 11.79 11.49
CA SER A 103 14.15 12.39 12.76
C SER A 103 13.13 13.38 13.31
N VAL A 104 13.11 13.57 14.65
CA VAL A 104 12.27 14.59 15.30
C VAL A 104 12.55 15.97 14.72
N LYS A 105 13.84 16.28 14.49
CA LYS A 105 14.29 17.53 13.86
C LYS A 105 13.63 17.78 12.51
N THR A 106 13.60 16.77 11.63
CA THR A 106 12.98 16.89 10.30
C THR A 106 11.50 17.23 10.40
N ILE A 107 10.77 16.57 11.31
CA ILE A 107 9.34 16.84 11.51
C ILE A 107 9.13 18.25 12.06
N MET A 108 9.95 18.71 13.01
CA MET A 108 9.87 20.08 13.53
C MET A 108 10.13 21.12 12.44
N GLU A 109 11.12 20.92 11.57
CA GLU A 109 11.42 21.79 10.42
C GLU A 109 10.26 21.84 9.42
N GLU A 110 9.61 20.70 9.17
CA GLU A 110 8.42 20.63 8.30
C GLU A 110 7.23 21.37 8.91
N ILE A 111 7.00 21.21 10.21
CA ILE A 111 5.95 21.95 10.95
C ILE A 111 6.24 23.44 10.95
N GLU A 112 7.50 23.86 11.16
CA GLU A 112 7.91 25.26 11.06
C GLU A 112 7.67 25.80 9.65
N THR A 113 7.94 25.00 8.62
CA THR A 113 7.67 25.37 7.22
C THR A 113 6.16 25.52 6.95
N LEU A 114 5.30 24.77 7.67
CA LEU A 114 3.85 24.91 7.59
C LEU A 114 3.35 26.17 8.30
N THR A 115 3.83 26.46 9.51
CA THR A 115 3.38 27.60 10.32
C THR A 115 4.01 28.93 9.90
N ASN A 116 5.23 28.89 9.36
CA ASN A 116 5.99 30.05 8.90
C ASN A 116 6.64 29.81 7.52
N PRO A 117 5.85 29.61 6.46
CA PRO A 117 6.37 29.37 5.12
C PRO A 117 7.13 30.59 4.59
N GLN A 118 8.33 30.35 4.06
CA GLN A 118 9.14 31.39 3.41
C GLN A 118 8.74 31.57 1.94
N PRO A 119 8.74 32.80 1.41
CA PRO A 119 8.58 33.05 -0.02
C PRO A 119 9.69 32.36 -0.83
N LYS A 120 9.34 31.79 -1.99
CA LYS A 120 10.34 31.19 -2.89
C LYS A 120 11.35 32.25 -3.36
N ALA A 121 12.59 31.84 -3.59
CA ALA A 121 13.65 32.70 -4.13
C ALA A 121 13.15 33.46 -5.38
N GLY A 122 13.17 34.80 -5.31
CA GLY A 122 12.70 35.68 -6.38
C GLY A 122 11.22 36.12 -6.30
N LYS A 123 10.44 35.66 -5.31
CA LYS A 123 9.04 36.12 -5.08
C LYS A 123 8.91 36.82 -3.73
N LYS A 124 8.16 37.94 -3.70
CA LYS A 124 7.89 38.72 -2.47
C LYS A 124 6.75 38.14 -1.62
N THR A 125 5.93 37.24 -2.16
CA THR A 125 4.75 36.68 -1.49
C THR A 125 4.76 35.15 -1.55
N ILE A 126 4.16 34.54 -0.52
CA ILE A 126 3.92 33.09 -0.47
C ILE A 126 2.78 32.71 -1.42
N ASP A 127 2.77 31.45 -1.88
CA ASP A 127 1.72 30.93 -2.74
C ASP A 127 0.38 30.80 -1.99
N GLN A 128 -0.75 30.91 -2.67
CA GLN A 128 -2.08 30.82 -2.06
C GLN A 128 -2.27 29.49 -1.32
N ARG A 129 -1.71 28.40 -1.86
CA ARG A 129 -1.71 27.10 -1.18
C ARG A 129 -0.95 27.13 0.15
N GLN A 130 0.21 27.80 0.18
CA GLN A 130 1.01 27.93 1.40
C GLN A 130 0.31 28.83 2.42
N ALA A 131 -0.35 29.90 1.98
CA ALA A 131 -1.17 30.74 2.85
C ALA A 131 -2.33 29.97 3.48
N ASN A 132 -3.03 29.15 2.71
CA ASN A 132 -4.11 28.29 3.22
C ASN A 132 -3.59 27.26 4.23
N LEU A 133 -2.50 26.56 3.91
CA LEU A 133 -1.89 25.57 4.81
C LEU A 133 -1.38 26.21 6.11
N LYS A 134 -0.79 27.41 6.02
CA LYS A 134 -0.40 28.20 7.18
C LYS A 134 -1.59 28.49 8.08
N GLN A 135 -2.69 28.98 7.51
CA GLN A 135 -3.88 29.31 8.29
C GLN A 135 -4.42 28.06 9.01
N VAL A 136 -4.54 26.93 8.31
CA VAL A 136 -4.98 25.66 8.89
C VAL A 136 -4.02 25.18 9.99
N ALA A 137 -2.72 25.24 9.77
CA ALA A 137 -1.72 24.87 10.78
C ALA A 137 -1.86 25.74 12.05
N LEU A 138 -2.03 27.06 11.90
CA LEU A 138 -2.23 28.00 13.01
C LEU A 138 -3.61 27.90 13.68
N ASP A 139 -4.57 27.24 13.05
CA ASP A 139 -5.88 26.96 13.66
C ASP A 139 -5.84 25.68 14.52
N PHE A 140 -4.96 24.74 14.18
CA PHE A 140 -4.77 23.52 14.94
C PHE A 140 -3.70 23.62 16.04
N LEU A 141 -2.53 24.22 15.74
CA LEU A 141 -1.33 24.10 16.57
C LEU A 141 -1.09 25.35 17.41
N ASP A 142 -0.71 25.15 18.67
CA ASP A 142 -0.10 26.19 19.50
C ASP A 142 1.44 26.08 19.45
N THR A 143 1.96 24.99 19.99
CA THR A 143 3.39 24.75 20.16
C THR A 143 3.75 23.30 19.86
N VAL A 144 4.97 23.07 19.35
CA VAL A 144 5.56 21.74 19.19
C VAL A 144 6.93 21.73 19.86
N ARG A 145 7.22 20.71 20.68
CA ARG A 145 8.46 20.61 21.47
C ARG A 145 9.05 19.20 21.41
N ASP A 146 10.36 19.13 21.31
CA ASP A 146 11.11 17.89 21.49
C ASP A 146 11.50 17.72 22.97
N GLU A 147 10.89 16.75 23.63
CA GLU A 147 11.20 16.31 25.00
C GLU A 147 11.96 14.97 25.03
N SER A 148 12.56 14.58 23.90
CA SER A 148 13.34 13.35 23.80
C SER A 148 14.57 13.41 24.71
N GLY A 149 14.88 12.31 25.39
CA GLY A 149 15.98 12.25 26.34
C GLY A 149 16.27 10.85 26.84
N LYS A 150 16.95 10.75 28.00
CA LYS A 150 17.33 9.44 28.57
C LYS A 150 16.12 8.61 29.02
N LEU A 151 15.03 9.25 29.43
CA LEU A 151 13.82 8.59 29.94
C LEU A 151 12.91 8.11 28.80
N ALA A 152 12.88 8.84 27.69
CA ALA A 152 12.08 8.51 26.51
C ALA A 152 12.91 8.83 25.26
N PRO A 153 13.33 7.80 24.48
CA PRO A 153 14.18 8.00 23.30
C PRO A 153 13.57 8.94 22.25
N VAL A 154 12.24 8.90 22.12
CA VAL A 154 11.46 9.80 21.26
C VAL A 154 10.26 10.29 22.08
N ARG A 155 10.15 11.60 22.27
CA ARG A 155 8.97 12.25 22.87
C ARG A 155 8.75 13.62 22.22
N LEU A 156 8.08 13.63 21.07
CA LEU A 156 7.67 14.86 20.42
C LEU A 156 6.28 15.25 20.93
N VAL A 157 6.19 16.40 21.59
CA VAL A 157 4.97 16.94 22.18
C VAL A 157 4.34 17.94 21.22
N ILE A 158 3.06 17.77 20.94
CA ILE A 158 2.28 18.63 20.04
C ILE A 158 1.08 19.15 20.82
N GLU A 159 1.04 20.47 21.02
CA GLU A 159 -0.04 21.14 21.75
C GLU A 159 -1.04 21.78 20.77
N PRO A 160 -2.35 21.55 20.98
CA PRO A 160 -3.38 22.19 20.20
C PRO A 160 -3.52 23.68 20.58
N LYS A 161 -3.99 24.50 19.64
CA LYS A 161 -4.30 25.93 19.86
C LYS A 161 -5.21 26.17 21.06
N ASN A 162 -6.18 25.28 21.28
CA ASN A 162 -7.08 25.30 22.42
C ASN A 162 -7.73 23.93 22.62
N SER A 163 -8.41 23.73 23.76
CA SER A 163 -9.01 22.44 24.14
C SER A 163 -10.16 21.98 23.22
N LYS A 164 -10.73 22.86 22.38
CA LYS A 164 -11.83 22.51 21.46
C LYS A 164 -11.35 21.96 20.12
N VAL A 165 -10.05 22.01 19.85
CA VAL A 165 -9.48 21.40 18.64
C VAL A 165 -9.78 19.91 18.65
N ASP A 166 -10.22 19.37 17.51
CA ASP A 166 -10.39 17.93 17.36
C ASP A 166 -9.03 17.27 17.12
N GLN A 167 -8.72 16.28 17.95
CA GLN A 167 -7.45 15.55 17.94
C GLN A 167 -7.24 14.77 16.63
N GLU A 168 -8.28 14.10 16.13
CA GLU A 168 -8.16 13.28 14.93
C GLU A 168 -7.95 14.15 13.70
N GLN A 169 -8.64 15.30 13.62
CA GLN A 169 -8.47 16.26 12.53
C GLN A 169 -7.08 16.90 12.53
N MET A 170 -6.58 17.32 13.71
CA MET A 170 -5.23 17.84 13.84
C MET A 170 -4.19 16.81 13.40
N MET A 171 -4.31 15.56 13.87
CA MET A 171 -3.38 14.51 13.49
C MET A 171 -3.51 14.13 12.01
N ALA A 172 -4.71 14.07 11.44
CA ALA A 172 -4.89 13.84 10.01
C ALA A 172 -4.21 14.92 9.16
N PHE A 173 -4.31 16.19 9.55
CA PHE A 173 -3.62 17.30 8.89
C PHE A 173 -2.10 17.14 8.97
N LEU A 174 -1.55 16.85 10.15
CA LEU A 174 -0.13 16.65 10.35
C LEU A 174 0.40 15.44 9.58
N LEU A 175 -0.28 14.30 9.64
CA LEU A 175 0.09 13.08 8.91
C LEU A 175 0.08 13.29 7.39
N ALA A 176 -0.83 14.12 6.86
CA ALA A 176 -0.90 14.38 5.43
C ALA A 176 0.17 15.35 4.91
N ASN A 177 0.73 16.20 5.78
CA ASN A 177 1.61 17.30 5.40
C ASN A 177 3.03 17.24 6.00
N THR A 178 3.34 16.22 6.81
CA THR A 178 4.65 16.01 7.44
C THR A 178 5.09 14.55 7.31
N SER A 179 6.35 14.30 7.62
CA SER A 179 6.99 12.98 7.67
C SER A 179 6.58 12.16 8.90
N LEU A 180 5.57 12.59 9.67
CA LEU A 180 4.85 11.72 10.61
C LEU A 180 4.16 10.55 9.87
N GLU A 181 3.87 10.69 8.57
CA GLU A 181 3.53 9.57 7.69
C GLU A 181 4.41 9.55 6.43
N ALA A 182 5.40 8.66 6.41
CA ALA A 182 6.41 8.58 5.36
C ALA A 182 6.25 7.33 4.47
N SER A 183 6.75 7.43 3.24
CA SER A 183 6.94 6.27 2.36
C SER A 183 8.31 5.67 2.62
N VAL A 184 8.36 4.35 2.74
CA VAL A 184 9.60 3.58 2.89
C VAL A 184 9.76 2.70 1.65
N THR A 185 10.84 2.91 0.92
CA THR A 185 11.11 2.19 -0.33
C THR A 185 11.64 0.79 -0.03
N VAL A 186 11.18 -0.21 -0.78
CA VAL A 186 11.72 -1.57 -0.78
C VAL A 186 12.46 -1.78 -2.10
N ASN A 187 13.75 -2.13 -2.02
CA ASN A 187 14.56 -2.51 -3.16
C ASN A 187 15.65 -3.51 -2.72
N MET A 188 15.33 -4.80 -2.87
CA MET A 188 16.15 -5.94 -2.47
C MET A 188 17.16 -6.34 -3.56
N THR A 189 17.92 -5.36 -4.04
CA THR A 189 19.04 -5.60 -4.95
C THR A 189 20.29 -5.98 -4.16
N VAL A 190 20.78 -7.20 -4.37
CA VAL A 190 21.94 -7.77 -3.68
C VAL A 190 22.90 -8.43 -4.67
N ILE A 191 24.14 -8.64 -4.26
CA ILE A 191 25.08 -9.52 -4.99
C ILE A 191 24.81 -10.95 -4.54
N GLY A 192 24.45 -11.81 -5.49
CA GLY A 192 24.19 -13.22 -5.22
C GLY A 192 25.45 -14.05 -5.00
N ILE A 193 25.27 -15.34 -4.69
CA ILE A 193 26.33 -16.35 -4.61
C ILE A 193 27.03 -16.57 -5.96
N ASP A 194 26.36 -16.21 -7.06
CA ASP A 194 26.89 -16.17 -8.42
C ASP A 194 27.72 -14.91 -8.72
N ASN A 195 27.92 -14.05 -7.72
CA ASN A 195 28.63 -12.76 -7.80
C ASN A 195 27.98 -11.76 -8.76
N ARG A 196 26.68 -11.87 -9.04
CA ARG A 196 25.96 -10.93 -9.90
C ARG A 196 24.96 -10.08 -9.11
N PRO A 197 24.85 -8.77 -9.41
CA PRO A 197 23.83 -7.94 -8.79
C PRO A 197 22.46 -8.28 -9.38
N GLN A 198 21.51 -8.65 -8.53
CA GLN A 198 20.14 -8.96 -8.93
C GLN A 198 19.15 -8.50 -7.86
N THR A 199 17.99 -8.03 -8.30
CA THR A 199 16.83 -7.83 -7.43
C THR A 199 16.17 -9.18 -7.18
N LYS A 200 16.01 -9.54 -5.90
CA LYS A 200 15.48 -10.84 -5.50
C LYS A 200 14.28 -10.64 -4.57
N GLY A 201 13.28 -11.50 -4.74
CA GLY A 201 12.21 -11.66 -3.76
C GLY A 201 12.74 -12.24 -2.45
N ILE A 202 11.93 -12.18 -1.40
CA ILE A 202 12.30 -12.66 -0.07
C ILE A 202 12.60 -14.17 -0.05
N ASP A 203 11.89 -14.94 -0.87
CA ASP A 203 12.05 -16.38 -1.03
C ASP A 203 13.40 -16.72 -1.65
N ALA A 204 13.74 -16.10 -2.78
CA ALA A 204 15.01 -16.30 -3.46
C ALA A 204 16.18 -15.89 -2.55
N LEU A 205 16.05 -14.79 -1.81
CA LEU A 205 17.07 -14.32 -0.89
C LEU A 205 17.31 -15.31 0.27
N LEU A 206 16.25 -15.84 0.88
CA LEU A 206 16.37 -16.81 1.97
C LEU A 206 16.90 -18.16 1.49
N LYS A 207 16.50 -18.63 0.30
CA LYS A 207 17.01 -19.87 -0.31
C LYS A 207 18.50 -19.79 -0.59
N GLU A 208 18.94 -18.68 -1.17
CA GLU A 208 20.35 -18.44 -1.45
C GLU A 208 21.19 -18.31 -0.17
N TRP A 209 20.66 -17.62 0.85
CA TRP A 209 21.31 -17.57 2.15
C TRP A 209 21.40 -18.96 2.81
N ALA A 210 20.36 -19.78 2.70
CA ALA A 210 20.35 -21.14 3.23
C ALA A 210 21.42 -22.02 2.54
N GLU A 211 21.54 -21.94 1.21
CA GLU A 211 22.60 -22.61 0.45
C GLU A 211 24.00 -22.16 0.88
N PHE A 212 24.20 -20.84 1.00
CA PHE A 212 25.44 -20.26 1.49
C PHE A 212 25.78 -20.74 2.90
N ARG A 213 24.79 -20.80 3.80
CA ARG A 213 24.98 -21.26 5.18
C ARG A 213 25.33 -22.74 5.22
N MET A 214 24.62 -23.58 4.47
CA MET A 214 24.92 -25.02 4.37
C MET A 214 26.35 -25.27 3.86
N THR A 215 26.78 -24.52 2.84
CA THR A 215 28.14 -24.59 2.30
C THR A 215 29.19 -24.18 3.34
N THR A 216 28.91 -23.12 4.10
CA THR A 216 29.80 -22.62 5.15
C THR A 216 29.96 -23.63 6.28
N VAL A 217 28.87 -24.23 6.74
CA VAL A 217 28.92 -25.26 7.80
C VAL A 217 29.62 -26.53 7.31
N ARG A 218 29.43 -26.92 6.04
CA ARG A 218 30.18 -28.03 5.43
C ARG A 218 31.69 -27.75 5.41
N ARG A 219 32.11 -26.55 5.00
CA ARG A 219 33.52 -26.13 5.00
C ARG A 219 34.12 -26.12 6.42
N ARG A 220 33.37 -25.59 7.40
CA ARG A 220 33.78 -25.60 8.82
C ARG A 220 33.97 -27.03 9.33
N THR A 221 33.02 -27.91 9.03
CA THR A 221 33.06 -29.31 9.45
C THR A 221 34.23 -30.06 8.80
N GLN A 222 34.47 -29.83 7.49
CA GLN A 222 35.63 -30.39 6.79
C GLN A 222 36.94 -29.90 7.39
N PHE A 223 37.06 -28.61 7.68
CA PHE A 223 38.25 -28.04 8.32
C PHE A 223 38.53 -28.69 9.69
N GLN A 224 37.48 -28.93 10.49
CA GLN A 224 37.59 -29.64 11.76
C GLN A 224 38.02 -31.10 11.56
N LEU A 225 37.45 -31.79 10.57
CA LEU A 225 37.81 -33.17 10.23
C LEU A 225 39.27 -33.27 9.78
N ASP A 226 39.73 -32.38 8.91
CA ASP A 226 41.12 -32.34 8.44
C ASP A 226 42.09 -32.08 9.60
N GLY A 227 41.72 -31.20 10.53
CA GLY A 227 42.48 -30.94 11.75
C GLY A 227 42.56 -32.18 12.64
N ALA A 228 41.43 -32.85 12.87
CA ALA A 228 41.37 -34.08 13.64
C ALA A 228 42.21 -35.20 12.99
N ASN A 229 42.08 -35.40 11.68
CA ASN A 229 42.84 -36.40 10.93
C ASN A 229 44.34 -36.18 10.99
N LYS A 230 44.79 -34.92 10.82
CA LYS A 230 46.21 -34.57 10.98
C LYS A 230 46.69 -34.89 12.40
N ARG A 231 45.91 -34.56 13.43
CA ARG A 231 46.28 -34.81 14.82
C ARG A 231 46.32 -36.30 15.13
N ILE A 232 45.29 -37.06 14.71
CA ILE A 232 45.24 -38.52 14.83
C ILE A 232 46.46 -39.16 14.19
N HIS A 233 46.81 -38.75 12.97
CA HIS A 233 47.98 -39.27 12.25
C HIS A 233 49.28 -39.10 13.05
N ILE A 234 49.51 -37.93 13.65
CA ILE A 234 50.68 -37.71 14.53
C ILE A 234 50.63 -38.60 15.78
N LEU A 235 49.48 -38.67 16.45
CA LEU A 235 49.32 -39.46 17.67
C LEU A 235 49.48 -40.96 17.42
N GLU A 236 49.03 -41.48 16.27
CA GLU A 236 49.24 -42.88 15.87
C GLU A 236 50.73 -43.18 15.67
N GLY A 237 51.49 -42.26 15.06
CA GLY A 237 52.94 -42.37 14.93
C GLY A 237 53.63 -42.41 16.29
N ARG A 238 53.23 -41.54 17.22
CA ARG A 238 53.74 -41.55 18.61
C ARG A 238 53.38 -42.84 19.34
N MET A 239 52.19 -43.38 19.13
CA MET A 239 51.76 -44.64 19.75
C MET A 239 52.64 -45.82 19.32
N VAL A 240 53.05 -45.86 18.05
CA VAL A 240 54.02 -46.85 17.54
C VAL A 240 55.35 -46.76 18.30
N VAL A 241 55.81 -45.55 18.65
CA VAL A 241 57.02 -45.37 19.47
C VAL A 241 56.83 -45.94 20.88
N PHE A 242 55.67 -45.76 21.51
CA PHE A 242 55.42 -46.33 22.83
C PHE A 242 55.40 -47.87 22.84
N VAL A 243 54.94 -48.50 21.76
CA VAL A 243 54.94 -49.96 21.61
C VAL A 243 56.34 -50.50 21.33
N SER A 244 57.17 -49.75 20.61
CA SER A 244 58.48 -50.19 20.10
C SER A 244 59.65 -49.30 20.54
N LEU A 245 59.61 -48.79 21.79
CA LEU A 245 60.50 -47.72 22.25
C LEU A 245 61.98 -48.09 22.13
N ASP A 246 62.38 -49.28 22.60
CA ASP A 246 63.77 -49.74 22.55
C ASP A 246 64.29 -49.85 21.11
N ARG A 247 63.42 -50.28 20.18
CA ARG A 247 63.76 -50.37 18.75
C ARG A 247 63.95 -48.99 18.14
N VAL A 248 63.06 -48.04 18.44
CA VAL A 248 63.18 -46.65 17.97
C VAL A 248 64.47 -46.01 18.49
N ILE A 249 64.80 -46.18 19.78
CA ILE A 249 66.05 -45.66 20.37
C ILE A 249 67.28 -46.28 19.69
N LYS A 250 67.24 -47.60 19.41
CA LYS A 250 68.33 -48.27 18.71
C LYS A 250 68.56 -47.69 17.31
N ILE A 251 67.49 -47.52 16.52
CA ILE A 251 67.56 -46.93 15.17
C ILE A 251 68.14 -45.51 15.24
N ILE A 252 67.66 -44.67 16.17
CA ILE A 252 68.15 -43.28 16.33
C ILE A 252 69.64 -43.24 16.70
N ARG A 253 70.16 -44.23 17.44
CA ARG A 253 71.55 -44.26 17.90
C ARG A 253 72.52 -44.90 16.90
N GLU A 254 72.08 -45.87 16.11
CA GLU A 254 72.96 -46.73 15.30
C GLU A 254 72.84 -46.51 13.79
N ALA A 255 71.74 -45.92 13.29
CA ALA A 255 71.52 -45.71 11.86
C ALA A 255 72.24 -44.46 11.34
N ASP A 256 72.81 -44.55 10.13
CA ASP A 256 73.39 -43.40 9.42
C ASP A 256 72.31 -42.37 9.01
N ASP A 257 71.12 -42.86 8.60
CA ASP A 257 69.92 -42.07 8.37
C ASP A 257 68.74 -42.64 9.17
N PRO A 258 68.57 -42.20 10.43
CA PRO A 258 67.48 -42.63 11.28
C PRO A 258 66.09 -42.37 10.68
N ALA A 259 65.93 -41.29 9.91
CA ALA A 259 64.63 -40.93 9.35
C ALA A 259 64.21 -41.93 8.27
N ALA A 260 65.10 -42.29 7.36
CA ALA A 260 64.82 -43.30 6.33
C ALA A 260 64.53 -44.68 6.94
N GLN A 261 65.30 -45.09 7.96
CA GLN A 261 65.13 -46.39 8.59
C GLN A 261 63.84 -46.47 9.42
N LEU A 262 63.46 -45.41 10.16
CA LEU A 262 62.19 -45.36 10.89
C LEU A 262 60.98 -45.48 9.96
N LYS A 263 61.02 -44.82 8.79
CA LYS A 263 59.97 -44.94 7.77
C LYS A 263 59.86 -46.37 7.23
N ALA A 264 60.98 -46.96 6.87
CA ALA A 264 61.02 -48.30 6.26
C ALA A 264 60.60 -49.41 7.24
N GLU A 265 61.05 -49.35 8.50
CA GLU A 265 60.80 -50.43 9.46
C GLU A 265 59.46 -50.31 10.20
N LEU A 266 59.00 -49.09 10.48
CA LEU A 266 57.80 -48.84 11.29
C LEU A 266 56.61 -48.33 10.46
N GLY A 267 56.77 -48.21 9.13
CA GLY A 267 55.71 -47.76 8.23
C GLY A 267 55.26 -46.32 8.50
N LEU A 268 56.14 -45.48 9.05
CA LEU A 268 55.83 -44.10 9.41
C LEU A 268 55.87 -43.19 8.17
N SER A 269 54.98 -42.21 8.13
CA SER A 269 55.05 -41.11 7.15
C SER A 269 56.16 -40.11 7.48
N ASP A 270 56.55 -39.27 6.50
CA ASP A 270 57.50 -38.18 6.70
C ASP A 270 57.15 -37.28 7.89
N ILE A 271 55.89 -36.86 8.01
CA ILE A 271 55.46 -35.93 9.06
C ILE A 271 55.52 -36.61 10.44
N GLN A 272 55.12 -37.88 10.53
CA GLN A 272 55.24 -38.64 11.78
C GLN A 272 56.71 -38.84 12.16
N THR A 273 57.58 -39.17 11.21
CA THR A 273 59.01 -39.36 11.47
C THR A 273 59.66 -38.09 11.98
N THR A 274 59.38 -36.93 11.35
CA THR A 274 59.86 -35.64 11.84
C THR A 274 59.37 -35.36 13.25
N ASP A 275 58.06 -35.54 13.53
CA ASP A 275 57.50 -35.33 14.87
C ASP A 275 58.12 -36.24 15.93
N ILE A 276 58.40 -37.51 15.59
CA ILE A 276 59.05 -38.49 16.48
C ILE A 276 60.49 -38.09 16.81
N LEU A 277 61.26 -37.67 15.81
CA LEU A 277 62.64 -37.22 16.02
C LEU A 277 62.71 -35.95 16.89
N GLU A 278 61.65 -35.14 16.89
CA GLU A 278 61.52 -33.93 17.72
C GLU A 278 60.93 -34.20 19.13
N MET A 279 60.56 -35.45 19.45
CA MET A 279 60.02 -35.80 20.77
C MET A 279 61.05 -35.56 21.88
N ARG A 280 60.58 -35.00 23.00
CA ARG A 280 61.42 -34.81 24.20
C ARG A 280 61.34 -36.05 25.09
N LEU A 281 62.46 -36.43 25.72
CA LEU A 281 62.53 -37.59 26.61
C LEU A 281 61.45 -37.60 27.71
N ARG A 282 61.09 -36.43 28.25
CA ARG A 282 60.01 -36.29 29.26
C ARG A 282 58.64 -36.80 28.78
N GLN A 283 58.41 -36.78 27.46
CA GLN A 283 57.15 -37.19 26.82
C GLN A 283 57.06 -38.70 26.61
N LEU A 284 58.10 -39.47 26.95
CA LEU A 284 58.15 -40.94 26.79
C LEU A 284 57.75 -41.69 28.07
N ASN A 285 57.31 -40.98 29.12
CA ASN A 285 56.88 -41.63 30.35
C ASN A 285 55.50 -42.30 30.17
N LYS A 286 55.17 -43.30 31.01
CA LYS A 286 53.92 -44.06 30.91
C LYS A 286 52.65 -43.21 31.05
N LEU A 287 52.67 -42.16 31.88
CA LEU A 287 51.52 -41.27 32.07
C LEU A 287 51.19 -40.48 30.80
N GLU A 288 52.21 -40.04 30.05
CA GLU A 288 52.01 -39.40 28.76
C GLU A 288 51.45 -40.38 27.72
N GLY A 289 51.86 -41.65 27.77
CA GLY A 289 51.26 -42.72 26.94
C GLY A 289 49.73 -42.83 27.13
N PHE A 290 49.25 -42.91 28.38
CA PHE A 290 47.81 -42.95 28.66
C PHE A 290 47.06 -41.70 28.22
N LYS A 291 47.67 -40.52 28.35
CA LYS A 291 47.07 -39.26 27.86
C LYS A 291 46.93 -39.26 26.34
N LEU A 292 47.95 -39.75 25.62
CA LEU A 292 47.91 -39.88 24.17
C LEU A 292 46.82 -40.85 23.70
N GLU A 293 46.67 -41.98 24.40
CA GLU A 293 45.60 -42.96 24.12
C GLU A 293 44.21 -42.34 24.32
N SER A 294 44.00 -41.64 25.45
CA SER A 294 42.76 -40.93 25.72
C SER A 294 42.46 -39.84 24.68
N GLU A 295 43.46 -39.03 24.32
CA GLU A 295 43.32 -37.99 23.29
C GLU A 295 42.98 -38.59 21.92
N LEU A 296 43.66 -39.69 21.56
CA LEU A 296 43.43 -40.40 20.30
C LEU A 296 42.01 -40.97 20.23
N ASP A 297 41.51 -41.56 21.31
CA ASP A 297 40.15 -42.11 21.38
C ASP A 297 39.07 -41.02 21.28
N GLU A 298 39.25 -39.89 21.93
CA GLU A 298 38.36 -38.73 21.80
C GLU A 298 38.35 -38.21 20.35
N LEU A 299 39.52 -38.04 19.74
CA LEU A 299 39.63 -37.58 18.37
C LEU A 299 39.05 -38.57 17.36
N ARG A 300 39.19 -39.88 17.58
CA ARG A 300 38.56 -40.91 16.73
C ARG A 300 37.03 -40.88 16.81
N LYS A 301 36.47 -40.66 18.00
CA LYS A 301 35.03 -40.46 18.19
C LYS A 301 34.56 -39.21 17.45
N GLU A 302 35.30 -38.10 17.59
CA GLU A 302 34.98 -36.85 16.92
C GLU A 302 35.11 -36.98 15.39
N ARG A 303 36.16 -37.62 14.88
CA ARG A 303 36.32 -37.94 13.44
C ARG A 303 35.09 -38.69 12.92
N THR A 304 34.69 -39.76 13.60
CA THR A 304 33.53 -40.58 13.22
C THR A 304 32.25 -39.75 13.18
N ARG A 305 32.05 -38.87 14.17
CA ARG A 305 30.91 -37.95 14.21
C ARG A 305 30.93 -36.96 13.04
N LEU A 306 32.08 -36.35 12.75
CA LEU A 306 32.24 -35.37 11.67
C LEU A 306 32.07 -36.00 10.29
N GLU A 307 32.62 -37.20 10.07
CA GLU A 307 32.43 -37.99 8.85
C GLU A 307 30.95 -38.35 8.64
N ALA A 308 30.29 -38.85 9.69
CA ALA A 308 28.86 -39.16 9.63
C ALA A 308 28.00 -37.92 9.31
N LEU A 309 28.38 -36.75 9.83
CA LEU A 309 27.70 -35.50 9.54
C LEU A 309 27.90 -35.05 8.08
N LEU A 310 29.13 -35.12 7.56
CA LEU A 310 29.46 -34.76 6.17
C LEU A 310 28.82 -35.72 5.16
N ALA A 311 28.66 -37.00 5.52
CA ALA A 311 28.06 -38.01 4.66
C ALA A 311 26.53 -37.89 4.54
N SER A 312 25.85 -37.22 5.49
CA SER A 312 24.38 -37.20 5.57
C SER A 312 23.83 -35.77 5.52
N ASP A 313 23.25 -35.39 4.37
CA ASP A 313 22.59 -34.09 4.19
C ASP A 313 21.47 -33.83 5.23
N PRO A 314 20.59 -34.80 5.57
CA PRO A 314 19.60 -34.60 6.63
C PRO A 314 20.19 -34.39 8.02
N ALA A 315 21.38 -34.92 8.30
CA ALA A 315 22.07 -34.69 9.58
C ALA A 315 22.67 -33.28 9.60
N MET A 316 23.28 -32.86 8.49
CA MET A 316 23.79 -31.50 8.31
C MET A 316 22.68 -30.46 8.48
N ARG A 317 21.54 -30.63 7.80
CA ARG A 317 20.37 -29.73 7.95
C ARG A 317 19.90 -29.62 9.38
N ARG A 318 19.76 -30.75 10.10
CA ARG A 318 19.36 -30.75 11.52
C ARG A 318 20.34 -29.99 12.40
N MET A 319 21.65 -30.14 12.17
CA MET A 319 22.65 -29.35 12.88
C MET A 319 22.47 -27.86 12.60
N VAL A 320 22.39 -27.46 11.33
CA VAL A 320 22.24 -26.03 10.96
C VAL A 320 20.97 -25.43 11.56
N ILE A 321 19.84 -26.15 11.53
CA ILE A 321 18.59 -25.73 12.17
C ILE A 321 18.78 -25.55 13.68
N SER A 322 19.47 -26.48 14.35
CA SER A 322 19.73 -26.37 15.79
C SER A 322 20.60 -25.16 16.15
N GLU A 323 21.60 -24.84 15.33
CA GLU A 323 22.42 -23.64 15.49
C GLU A 323 21.58 -22.37 15.31
N ILE A 324 20.78 -22.30 14.25
CA ILE A 324 19.91 -21.13 13.98
C ILE A 324 18.94 -20.91 15.15
N LYS A 325 18.33 -21.98 15.68
CA LYS A 325 17.42 -21.89 16.84
C LYS A 325 18.15 -21.44 18.11
N ALA A 326 19.37 -21.92 18.34
CA ALA A 326 20.19 -21.50 19.48
C ALA A 326 20.60 -20.02 19.36
N ASP A 327 21.00 -19.58 18.17
CA ASP A 327 21.34 -18.18 17.90
C ASP A 327 20.11 -17.28 18.03
N ALA A 328 18.94 -17.71 17.56
CA ALA A 328 17.69 -16.98 17.72
C ALA A 328 17.27 -16.83 19.19
N ALA A 329 17.47 -17.87 20.00
CA ALA A 329 17.20 -17.82 21.44
C ALA A 329 18.20 -16.91 22.18
N LYS A 330 19.46 -16.88 21.75
CA LYS A 330 20.53 -16.10 22.41
C LYS A 330 20.52 -14.62 22.02
N TYR A 331 20.24 -14.32 20.75
CA TYR A 331 20.40 -12.97 20.18
C TYR A 331 19.09 -12.32 19.74
N GLY A 332 17.98 -13.05 19.72
CA GLY A 332 16.70 -12.52 19.25
C GLY A 332 15.98 -11.67 20.28
N ASP A 333 15.30 -10.63 19.80
CA ASP A 333 14.44 -9.74 20.56
C ASP A 333 12.99 -9.75 20.06
N ASP A 334 12.09 -9.13 20.82
CA ASP A 334 10.69 -8.98 20.45
C ASP A 334 10.51 -7.92 19.36
N ARG A 335 9.51 -8.11 18.50
CA ARG A 335 9.14 -7.16 17.44
C ARG A 335 8.78 -5.80 18.05
N ARG A 336 9.26 -4.72 17.41
CA ARG A 336 9.01 -3.34 17.85
C ARG A 336 7.98 -2.63 16.99
N THR A 337 7.99 -2.91 15.68
CA THR A 337 7.08 -2.29 14.70
C THR A 337 5.69 -2.92 14.76
N LEU A 338 4.68 -2.05 14.83
CA LEU A 338 3.27 -2.42 14.74
C LEU A 338 2.85 -2.59 13.27
N LEU A 339 2.33 -3.75 12.90
CA LEU A 339 1.76 -3.98 11.57
C LEU A 339 0.25 -3.88 11.67
N GLN A 340 -0.30 -2.72 11.31
CA GLN A 340 -1.75 -2.48 11.38
C GLN A 340 -2.16 -1.62 10.19
N PRO A 341 -2.83 -2.22 9.18
CA PRO A 341 -3.30 -1.49 8.01
C PRO A 341 -4.19 -0.32 8.40
N ALA A 342 -3.97 0.84 7.77
CA ALA A 342 -4.78 2.03 7.99
C ALA A 342 -4.88 2.83 6.69
N ALA A 343 -5.99 3.56 6.52
CA ALA A 343 -6.14 4.47 5.40
C ALA A 343 -5.07 5.57 5.46
N ARG A 344 -4.45 5.87 4.32
CA ARG A 344 -3.47 6.94 4.15
C ARG A 344 -4.10 8.28 4.56
N ALA A 345 -3.36 9.14 5.26
CA ALA A 345 -3.78 10.51 5.46
C ALA A 345 -3.83 11.26 4.10
N GLU A 346 -5.00 11.77 3.72
CA GLU A 346 -5.18 12.47 2.44
C GLU A 346 -5.06 13.99 2.63
N ALA A 347 -4.20 14.63 1.83
CA ALA A 347 -4.01 16.08 1.85
C ALA A 347 -5.29 16.88 1.48
N GLY A 348 -6.29 16.23 0.88
CA GLY A 348 -7.58 16.84 0.51
C GLY A 348 -8.52 17.09 1.69
N VAL A 349 -8.31 16.41 2.82
CA VAL A 349 -9.10 16.59 4.06
C VAL A 349 -8.87 18.00 4.66
N SER A 350 -7.76 18.64 4.30
CA SER A 350 -7.36 19.95 4.82
C SER A 350 -8.21 21.15 4.34
N SER A 351 -9.07 21.00 3.32
CA SER A 351 -9.86 22.13 2.79
C SER A 351 -11.37 22.03 3.02
N THR A 352 -11.90 20.87 3.40
CA THR A 352 -13.34 20.67 3.65
C THR A 352 -13.70 20.58 5.13
N VAL A 353 -12.77 20.16 5.99
CA VAL A 353 -13.10 19.75 7.37
C VAL A 353 -13.30 20.91 8.34
N ASN A 354 -12.87 22.13 8.00
CA ASN A 354 -13.13 23.33 8.82
C ASN A 354 -14.33 24.17 8.35
N LEU A 355 -15.10 23.71 7.36
CA LEU A 355 -16.33 24.39 6.98
C LEU A 355 -17.46 23.93 7.91
N PRO A 356 -18.14 24.84 8.63
CA PRO A 356 -19.31 24.48 9.41
C PRO A 356 -20.33 23.81 8.49
N ASP A 357 -20.88 22.68 8.93
CA ASP A 357 -21.87 21.91 8.17
C ASP A 357 -23.18 22.71 8.09
N GLU A 358 -23.37 23.39 6.96
CA GLU A 358 -24.52 24.24 6.70
C GLU A 358 -25.24 23.77 5.43
N GLU A 359 -26.56 23.84 5.46
CA GLU A 359 -27.39 23.61 4.29
C GLU A 359 -27.21 24.75 3.28
N ILE A 360 -26.91 24.37 2.04
CA ILE A 360 -26.69 25.32 0.95
C ILE A 360 -27.40 24.85 -0.32
N THR A 361 -27.81 25.81 -1.14
CA THR A 361 -28.27 25.60 -2.52
C THR A 361 -27.20 26.09 -3.46
N VAL A 362 -26.64 25.21 -4.29
CA VAL A 362 -25.63 25.58 -5.29
C VAL A 362 -26.30 25.72 -6.64
N VAL A 363 -26.09 26.87 -7.27
CA VAL A 363 -26.62 27.24 -8.59
C VAL A 363 -25.47 27.31 -9.58
N LEU A 364 -25.61 26.61 -10.70
CA LEU A 364 -24.74 26.66 -11.86
C LEU A 364 -25.48 27.35 -13.01
N SER A 365 -24.89 28.41 -13.57
CA SER A 365 -25.45 29.11 -14.73
C SER A 365 -25.03 28.49 -16.07
N ARG A 366 -25.71 28.85 -17.16
CA ARG A 366 -25.35 28.39 -18.53
C ARG A 366 -24.02 28.96 -19.00
N ASN A 367 -23.63 30.14 -18.51
CA ASN A 367 -22.29 30.68 -18.73
C ASN A 367 -21.21 30.06 -17.80
N LEU A 368 -21.56 28.98 -17.09
CA LEU A 368 -20.67 28.24 -16.20
C LEU A 368 -20.17 29.05 -14.99
N TRP A 369 -21.06 29.81 -14.37
CA TRP A 369 -20.80 30.47 -13.09
C TRP A 369 -21.43 29.67 -11.95
N LEU A 370 -20.66 29.47 -10.87
CA LEU A 370 -21.09 28.77 -9.67
C LEU A 370 -21.31 29.76 -8.52
N LYS A 371 -22.43 29.60 -7.84
CA LYS A 371 -22.75 30.34 -6.62
C LYS A 371 -23.51 29.48 -5.62
N ALA A 372 -23.15 29.60 -4.35
CA ALA A 372 -23.84 28.98 -3.24
C ALA A 372 -24.76 30.01 -2.54
N TYR A 373 -25.92 29.54 -2.12
CA TYR A 373 -26.89 30.28 -1.33
C TYR A 373 -27.14 29.53 -0.03
N LYS A 374 -27.36 30.25 1.07
CA LYS A 374 -27.63 29.63 2.37
C LYS A 374 -29.06 29.10 2.41
N GLY A 375 -29.22 27.87 2.91
CA GLY A 375 -30.49 27.16 3.00
C GLY A 375 -30.91 26.45 1.71
N HIS A 376 -31.89 25.57 1.83
CA HIS A 376 -32.48 24.81 0.72
C HIS A 376 -33.67 25.50 0.05
N ASP A 377 -34.26 26.50 0.70
CA ASP A 377 -35.50 27.15 0.24
C ASP A 377 -35.23 28.54 -0.34
N VAL A 378 -34.32 28.58 -1.30
CA VAL A 378 -33.95 29.81 -2.01
C VAL A 378 -34.81 29.94 -3.26
N PRO A 379 -35.70 30.95 -3.34
CA PRO A 379 -36.60 31.10 -4.47
C PRO A 379 -35.81 31.44 -5.75
N PRO A 380 -36.24 30.97 -6.94
CA PRO A 380 -35.52 31.23 -8.20
C PRO A 380 -35.25 32.70 -8.51
N GLU A 381 -36.11 33.60 -8.03
CA GLU A 381 -35.99 35.05 -8.19
C GLU A 381 -34.81 35.64 -7.39
N ALA A 382 -34.32 34.94 -6.37
CA ALA A 382 -33.15 35.36 -5.58
C ALA A 382 -31.81 35.05 -6.29
N TYR A 383 -31.84 34.34 -7.43
CA TYR A 383 -30.63 33.98 -8.16
C TYR A 383 -30.06 35.18 -8.94
N VAL A 384 -29.06 35.83 -8.35
CA VAL A 384 -28.20 36.80 -9.05
C VAL A 384 -27.38 36.09 -10.13
N LEU A 385 -27.76 36.31 -11.40
CA LEU A 385 -27.08 35.82 -12.59
C LEU A 385 -26.56 37.01 -13.43
N LYS A 386 -25.61 36.73 -14.33
CA LYS A 386 -25.15 37.71 -15.32
C LYS A 386 -26.26 38.08 -16.30
N GLN A 387 -26.16 39.28 -16.87
CA GLN A 387 -27.12 39.75 -17.88
C GLN A 387 -27.19 38.79 -19.08
N GLY A 388 -28.38 38.30 -19.40
CA GLY A 388 -28.62 37.33 -20.48
C GLY A 388 -28.27 35.87 -20.14
N ASP A 389 -27.89 35.58 -18.90
CA ASP A 389 -27.62 34.22 -18.42
C ASP A 389 -28.90 33.56 -17.85
N SER A 390 -28.87 32.25 -17.71
CA SER A 390 -29.96 31.47 -17.11
C SER A 390 -29.40 30.30 -16.31
N VAL A 391 -30.22 29.73 -15.42
CA VAL A 391 -29.83 28.56 -14.62
C VAL A 391 -29.65 27.35 -15.54
N LEU A 392 -28.51 26.68 -15.41
CA LEU A 392 -28.25 25.37 -16.02
C LEU A 392 -28.66 24.24 -15.07
N ALA A 393 -28.22 24.30 -13.81
CA ALA A 393 -28.51 23.29 -12.81
C ALA A 393 -28.54 23.92 -11.41
N MET A 394 -29.33 23.33 -10.52
CA MET A 394 -29.42 23.70 -9.12
C MET A 394 -29.44 22.42 -8.29
N VAL A 395 -28.63 22.38 -7.24
CA VAL A 395 -28.61 21.26 -6.30
C VAL A 395 -28.70 21.75 -4.85
N LYS A 396 -29.53 21.07 -4.06
CA LYS A 396 -29.59 21.24 -2.60
C LYS A 396 -28.56 20.31 -1.99
N THR A 397 -27.67 20.84 -1.16
CA THR A 397 -26.56 20.07 -0.59
C THR A 397 -26.10 20.67 0.74
N ARG A 398 -24.97 20.20 1.27
CA ARG A 398 -24.34 20.72 2.49
C ARG A 398 -22.92 21.18 2.17
N THR A 399 -22.39 22.12 2.94
CA THR A 399 -21.02 22.66 2.76
C THR A 399 -19.94 21.58 2.78
N VAL A 400 -20.14 20.50 3.56
CA VAL A 400 -19.22 19.36 3.68
C VAL A 400 -19.32 18.36 2.52
N SER A 401 -20.32 18.49 1.65
CA SER A 401 -20.59 17.55 0.55
C SER A 401 -19.71 17.81 -0.69
N THR A 402 -19.69 16.84 -1.59
CA THR A 402 -19.04 16.96 -2.90
C THR A 402 -20.07 17.25 -3.98
N LEU A 403 -19.74 18.18 -4.87
CA LEU A 403 -20.48 18.42 -6.11
C LEU A 403 -19.86 17.61 -7.23
N TYR A 404 -20.70 16.98 -8.04
CA TYR A 404 -20.29 16.23 -9.22
C TYR A 404 -20.86 16.88 -10.48
N LEU A 405 -20.05 16.93 -11.54
CA LEU A 405 -20.44 17.49 -12.83
C LEU A 405 -20.20 16.45 -13.91
N LEU A 406 -21.08 16.41 -14.91
CA LEU A 406 -20.92 15.59 -16.12
C LEU A 406 -20.89 16.52 -17.33
N ASP A 407 -19.89 16.37 -18.20
CA ASP A 407 -19.79 17.14 -19.44
C ASP A 407 -20.36 16.39 -20.65
N SER A 408 -20.47 17.09 -21.78
CA SER A 408 -20.98 16.61 -23.06
C SER A 408 -20.14 15.50 -23.70
N ASN A 409 -18.90 15.31 -23.25
CA ASN A 409 -17.99 14.27 -23.74
C ASN A 409 -17.98 13.05 -22.79
N GLY A 410 -18.84 13.06 -21.77
CA GLY A 410 -18.95 11.98 -20.79
C GLY A 410 -17.84 11.97 -19.75
N ARG A 411 -17.14 13.10 -19.54
CA ARG A 411 -16.19 13.26 -18.45
C ARG A 411 -16.89 13.73 -17.19
N ALA A 412 -16.49 13.13 -16.07
CA ALA A 412 -16.95 13.51 -14.75
C ALA A 412 -15.90 14.36 -14.03
N TYR A 413 -16.39 15.35 -13.28
CA TYR A 413 -15.60 16.24 -12.45
C TYR A 413 -16.17 16.26 -11.03
N SER A 414 -15.34 16.54 -10.04
CA SER A 414 -15.77 16.72 -8.66
C SER A 414 -15.11 17.92 -8.03
N LEU A 415 -15.86 18.65 -7.21
CA LEU A 415 -15.36 19.78 -6.42
C LEU A 415 -16.07 19.87 -5.06
N PRO A 416 -15.42 20.41 -4.02
CA PRO A 416 -16.06 20.61 -2.73
C PRO A 416 -17.19 21.65 -2.80
N ALA A 417 -18.35 21.35 -2.20
CA ALA A 417 -19.48 22.27 -2.18
C ALA A 417 -19.19 23.55 -1.38
N GLY A 418 -18.54 23.42 -0.21
CA GLY A 418 -18.16 24.57 0.61
C GLY A 418 -17.02 25.44 0.02
N GLY A 419 -16.39 24.99 -1.07
CA GLY A 419 -15.47 25.82 -1.85
C GLY A 419 -16.18 26.77 -2.83
N VAL A 420 -17.50 26.68 -2.98
CA VAL A 420 -18.28 27.54 -3.86
C VAL A 420 -18.56 28.89 -3.18
N PRO A 421 -18.37 30.03 -3.86
CA PRO A 421 -18.60 31.34 -3.26
C PRO A 421 -20.05 31.54 -2.81
N ASN A 422 -20.23 32.02 -1.57
CA ASN A 422 -21.53 32.29 -0.94
C ASN A 422 -21.80 33.79 -0.64
N GLY A 423 -20.93 34.68 -1.12
CA GLY A 423 -20.99 36.12 -0.85
C GLY A 423 -21.91 36.95 -1.77
N ARG A 424 -21.87 38.28 -1.60
CA ARG A 424 -22.55 39.23 -2.50
C ARG A 424 -21.88 39.22 -3.89
N GLY A 425 -22.66 39.19 -4.96
CA GLY A 425 -22.18 39.17 -6.34
C GLY A 425 -22.72 37.99 -7.17
N GLU A 426 -22.10 37.73 -8.31
CA GLU A 426 -22.55 36.76 -9.33
C GLU A 426 -21.93 35.36 -9.16
N GLY A 427 -21.06 35.16 -8.16
CA GLY A 427 -20.34 33.90 -7.93
C GLY A 427 -18.94 33.89 -8.54
N ALA A 428 -18.43 32.71 -8.88
CA ALA A 428 -17.14 32.52 -9.55
C ALA A 428 -17.28 31.64 -10.81
N PRO A 429 -16.42 31.84 -11.83
CA PRO A 429 -16.41 30.96 -12.99
C PRO A 429 -15.98 29.54 -12.61
N LEU A 430 -16.66 28.53 -13.16
CA LEU A 430 -16.39 27.11 -12.95
C LEU A 430 -14.95 26.73 -13.32
N SER A 431 -14.34 27.45 -14.27
CA SER A 431 -12.94 27.29 -14.68
C SER A 431 -11.92 27.56 -13.58
N ALA A 432 -12.31 28.22 -12.47
CA ALA A 432 -11.44 28.36 -11.30
C ALA A 432 -11.26 27.02 -10.55
N SER A 433 -12.27 26.16 -10.59
CA SER A 433 -12.34 24.91 -9.84
C SER A 433 -11.93 23.70 -10.68
N ILE A 434 -12.29 23.67 -11.97
CA ILE A 434 -12.04 22.53 -12.87
C ILE A 434 -11.46 22.97 -14.22
N ASP A 435 -10.72 22.07 -14.86
CA ASP A 435 -10.18 22.27 -16.20
C ASP A 435 -11.09 21.57 -17.22
N LEU A 436 -12.14 22.29 -17.63
CA LEU A 436 -13.08 21.80 -18.64
C LEU A 436 -12.38 21.69 -20.01
N GLN A 437 -12.57 20.58 -20.73
CA GLN A 437 -11.94 20.41 -22.03
C GLN A 437 -12.48 21.43 -23.05
N ALA A 438 -11.61 21.85 -23.98
CA ALA A 438 -11.98 22.79 -25.03
C ALA A 438 -13.18 22.26 -25.83
N GLY A 439 -14.23 23.08 -25.93
CA GLY A 439 -15.47 22.73 -26.64
C GLY A 439 -16.46 21.86 -25.86
N ALA A 440 -16.10 21.34 -24.68
CA ALA A 440 -17.02 20.59 -23.83
C ALA A 440 -18.01 21.55 -23.14
N ARG A 441 -19.24 21.06 -22.92
CA ARG A 441 -20.30 21.78 -22.18
C ARG A 441 -20.72 20.97 -20.98
N VAL A 442 -21.01 21.61 -19.86
CA VAL A 442 -21.59 20.92 -18.71
C VAL A 442 -23.04 20.55 -19.01
N VAL A 443 -23.39 19.31 -18.70
CA VAL A 443 -24.72 18.74 -18.94
C VAL A 443 -25.55 18.81 -17.67
N THR A 444 -24.96 18.43 -16.53
CA THR A 444 -25.64 18.47 -15.23
C THR A 444 -24.67 18.70 -14.09
N MET A 445 -25.23 19.10 -12.95
CA MET A 445 -24.59 19.13 -11.64
C MET A 445 -25.41 18.27 -10.69
N LEU A 446 -24.74 17.39 -9.95
CA LEU A 446 -25.34 16.45 -9.01
C LEU A 446 -24.72 16.63 -7.62
N ALA A 447 -25.52 16.38 -6.60
CA ALA A 447 -25.08 16.28 -5.20
C ALA A 447 -25.98 15.28 -4.48
N GLY A 448 -25.44 14.58 -3.49
CA GLY A 448 -26.13 13.51 -2.78
C GLY A 448 -25.16 12.76 -1.87
N ALA A 449 -25.63 11.68 -1.26
CA ALA A 449 -24.77 10.75 -0.54
C ALA A 449 -23.90 9.94 -1.52
N ASP A 450 -22.73 9.51 -1.05
CA ASP A 450 -21.76 8.78 -1.86
C ASP A 450 -22.32 7.51 -2.52
N ASP A 451 -23.23 6.84 -1.82
CA ASP A 451 -23.88 5.61 -2.27
C ASP A 451 -25.20 5.84 -3.02
N ASP A 452 -25.63 7.09 -3.24
CA ASP A 452 -26.81 7.39 -4.05
C ASP A 452 -26.62 6.86 -5.47
N ARG A 453 -27.60 6.10 -5.96
CA ARG A 453 -27.50 5.39 -7.23
C ARG A 453 -28.17 6.18 -8.36
N PHE A 454 -27.50 6.22 -9.51
CA PHE A 454 -28.01 6.87 -10.70
C PHE A 454 -27.84 5.97 -11.93
N ILE A 455 -28.75 6.12 -12.89
CA ILE A 455 -28.60 5.60 -14.25
C ILE A 455 -27.88 6.65 -15.09
N PHE A 456 -26.77 6.26 -15.69
CA PHE A 456 -26.02 7.06 -16.66
C PHE A 456 -26.20 6.43 -18.04
N ALA A 457 -26.60 7.23 -19.04
CA ALA A 457 -26.80 6.75 -20.40
C ALA A 457 -26.39 7.79 -21.43
N GLY A 458 -26.01 7.31 -22.61
CA GLY A 458 -25.87 8.13 -23.81
C GLY A 458 -27.14 8.14 -24.65
N ALA A 459 -27.29 9.16 -25.50
CA ALA A 459 -28.46 9.36 -26.35
C ALA A 459 -28.68 8.24 -27.40
N LEU A 460 -27.72 7.36 -27.66
CA LEU A 460 -27.86 6.19 -28.53
C LEU A 460 -28.30 4.92 -27.78
N GLY A 461 -28.64 5.05 -26.50
CA GLY A 461 -29.36 4.01 -25.77
C GLY A 461 -28.48 3.04 -24.98
N ASN A 462 -27.17 3.30 -24.85
CA ASN A 462 -26.31 2.54 -23.94
C ASN A 462 -26.22 3.22 -22.58
N GLY A 463 -26.24 2.44 -21.49
CA GLY A 463 -26.15 2.98 -20.14
C GLY A 463 -25.92 1.94 -19.06
N TYR A 464 -25.68 2.41 -17.84
CA TYR A 464 -25.37 1.59 -16.67
C TYR A 464 -25.78 2.30 -15.37
N VAL A 465 -25.84 1.55 -14.28
CA VAL A 465 -26.01 2.10 -12.93
C VAL A 465 -24.66 2.34 -12.29
N ALA A 466 -24.49 3.45 -11.59
CA ALA A 466 -23.33 3.67 -10.73
C ALA A 466 -23.70 4.51 -9.49
N PRO A 467 -23.00 4.32 -8.37
CA PRO A 467 -23.13 5.21 -7.21
C PRO A 467 -22.52 6.58 -7.52
N LEU A 468 -23.01 7.63 -6.85
CA LEU A 468 -22.61 9.00 -7.11
C LEU A 468 -21.11 9.23 -6.88
N LYS A 469 -20.52 8.58 -5.87
CA LYS A 469 -19.07 8.61 -5.60
C LYS A 469 -18.22 8.16 -6.78
N SER A 470 -18.78 7.36 -7.69
CA SER A 470 -18.09 6.94 -8.91
C SER A 470 -17.77 8.09 -9.86
N LEU A 471 -18.36 9.27 -9.71
CA LEU A 471 -17.99 10.46 -10.49
C LEU A 471 -16.73 11.15 -9.95
N ALA A 472 -16.29 10.84 -8.73
CA ALA A 472 -15.17 11.51 -8.09
C ALA A 472 -13.88 11.43 -8.91
N SER A 473 -13.23 12.57 -9.09
CA SER A 473 -11.93 12.72 -9.74
C SER A 473 -10.99 13.55 -8.88
N ARG A 474 -9.76 13.06 -8.68
CA ARG A 474 -8.69 13.82 -8.00
C ARG A 474 -8.04 14.86 -8.92
N GLN A 475 -8.22 14.71 -10.24
CA GLN A 475 -7.63 15.61 -11.23
C GLN A 475 -8.64 16.71 -11.60
N LYS A 476 -8.16 17.96 -11.69
CA LYS A 476 -8.97 19.10 -12.17
C LYS A 476 -9.48 18.89 -13.60
N ALA A 477 -8.73 18.17 -14.44
CA ALA A 477 -9.14 17.77 -15.79
C ALA A 477 -10.27 16.72 -15.84
N GLY A 478 -10.77 16.28 -14.68
CA GLY A 478 -11.80 15.24 -14.59
C GLY A 478 -11.30 13.87 -15.04
N LYS A 479 -12.22 12.92 -15.17
CA LYS A 479 -11.96 11.57 -15.70
C LYS A 479 -13.00 11.19 -16.73
N VAL A 480 -12.63 10.33 -17.68
CA VAL A 480 -13.63 9.69 -18.55
C VAL A 480 -14.49 8.78 -17.68
N PHE A 481 -15.80 9.00 -17.68
CA PHE A 481 -16.73 8.23 -16.86
C PHE A 481 -17.77 7.52 -17.74
N LEU A 482 -18.47 8.29 -18.56
CA LEU A 482 -19.43 7.78 -19.53
C LEU A 482 -18.76 7.75 -20.91
N LYS A 483 -18.56 6.54 -21.46
CA LYS A 483 -17.97 6.39 -22.79
C LYS A 483 -19.07 6.51 -23.84
N LEU A 484 -19.03 7.59 -24.60
CA LEU A 484 -19.99 7.92 -25.66
C LEU A 484 -19.42 7.57 -27.04
N ALA A 485 -20.29 7.27 -28.00
CA ALA A 485 -19.93 7.16 -29.41
C ALA A 485 -19.75 8.56 -30.05
N ASP A 486 -19.17 8.60 -31.25
CA ASP A 486 -18.88 9.86 -31.94
C ASP A 486 -20.17 10.65 -32.21
N GLY A 487 -20.22 11.91 -31.72
CA GLY A 487 -21.38 12.80 -31.86
C GLY A 487 -22.58 12.44 -30.96
N GLU A 488 -22.43 11.48 -30.05
CA GLU A 488 -23.42 11.16 -29.02
C GLU A 488 -23.31 12.13 -27.85
N ALA A 489 -24.46 12.53 -27.29
CA ALA A 489 -24.54 13.34 -26.09
C ALA A 489 -25.03 12.48 -24.91
N PRO A 490 -24.60 12.77 -23.67
CA PRO A 490 -25.11 12.09 -22.49
C PRO A 490 -26.54 12.53 -22.18
N MET A 491 -27.33 11.61 -21.64
CA MET A 491 -28.65 11.90 -21.06
C MET A 491 -28.49 12.45 -19.64
N PRO A 492 -29.41 13.31 -19.16
CA PRO A 492 -29.49 13.66 -17.75
C PRO A 492 -29.56 12.39 -16.89
N PRO A 493 -28.67 12.22 -15.90
CA PRO A 493 -28.69 11.06 -15.02
C PRO A 493 -29.98 10.98 -14.20
N VAL A 494 -30.49 9.77 -14.00
CA VAL A 494 -31.76 9.53 -13.29
C VAL A 494 -31.46 8.86 -11.95
N ALA A 495 -31.90 9.47 -10.85
CA ALA A 495 -31.81 8.88 -9.51
C ALA A 495 -32.71 7.64 -9.41
N ILE A 496 -32.25 6.61 -8.71
CA ILE A 496 -32.96 5.34 -8.54
C ILE A 496 -32.94 4.89 -7.07
N PRO A 497 -33.93 4.08 -6.64
CA PRO A 497 -33.96 3.53 -5.29
C PRO A 497 -32.82 2.53 -5.07
N GLN A 498 -32.50 2.31 -3.79
CA GLN A 498 -31.40 1.43 -3.39
C GLN A 498 -31.71 -0.06 -3.55
N ASP A 499 -32.99 -0.44 -3.49
CA ASP A 499 -33.48 -1.82 -3.45
C ASP A 499 -33.72 -2.44 -4.84
N ASP A 500 -33.25 -1.78 -5.91
CA ASP A 500 -33.42 -2.23 -7.32
C ASP A 500 -34.87 -2.47 -7.76
N THR A 501 -35.82 -1.83 -7.07
CA THR A 501 -37.24 -1.91 -7.41
C THR A 501 -37.61 -0.96 -8.56
N GLY A 502 -38.70 -1.30 -9.25
CA GLY A 502 -39.28 -0.50 -10.33
C GLY A 502 -38.71 -0.75 -11.72
N PHE A 503 -39.09 0.13 -12.64
CA PHE A 503 -38.82 0.03 -14.07
C PHE A 503 -38.01 1.22 -14.58
N VAL A 504 -37.05 0.93 -15.45
CA VAL A 504 -36.38 1.93 -16.29
C VAL A 504 -37.24 2.15 -17.53
N VAL A 505 -37.59 3.42 -17.78
CA VAL A 505 -38.39 3.82 -18.94
C VAL A 505 -37.51 4.62 -19.90
N CYS A 506 -37.39 4.11 -21.13
CA CYS A 506 -36.69 4.74 -22.24
C CYS A 506 -37.71 5.18 -23.30
N GLY A 507 -37.63 6.44 -23.72
CA GLY A 507 -38.37 6.97 -24.87
C GLY A 507 -37.46 7.16 -26.08
N SER A 508 -37.96 6.93 -27.29
CA SER A 508 -37.27 7.28 -28.53
C SER A 508 -37.81 8.56 -29.16
N THR A 509 -37.01 9.19 -30.02
CA THR A 509 -37.43 10.32 -30.86
C THR A 509 -38.52 9.95 -31.89
N ASP A 510 -38.66 8.67 -32.25
CA ASP A 510 -39.75 8.14 -33.11
C ASP A 510 -41.06 7.87 -32.31
N GLY A 511 -41.11 8.30 -31.04
CA GLY A 511 -42.31 8.18 -30.21
C GLY A 511 -42.59 6.75 -29.75
N ARG A 512 -41.55 5.93 -29.59
CA ARG A 512 -41.65 4.62 -28.94
C ARG A 512 -41.22 4.71 -27.49
N MET A 513 -41.75 3.79 -26.69
CA MET A 513 -41.41 3.65 -25.28
C MET A 513 -41.15 2.19 -24.94
N LEU A 514 -40.08 1.97 -24.17
CA LEU A 514 -39.70 0.70 -23.59
C LEU A 514 -39.58 0.88 -22.07
N ALA A 515 -40.25 0.03 -21.32
CA ALA A 515 -40.08 -0.13 -19.88
C ALA A 515 -39.49 -1.52 -19.60
N PHE A 516 -38.55 -1.63 -18.67
CA PHE A 516 -37.98 -2.91 -18.25
C PHE A 516 -37.50 -2.84 -16.79
N PRO A 517 -37.44 -3.96 -16.06
CA PRO A 517 -37.05 -3.95 -14.65
C PRO A 517 -35.65 -3.36 -14.43
N LEU A 518 -35.48 -2.54 -13.39
CA LEU A 518 -34.20 -1.91 -13.05
C LEU A 518 -33.06 -2.93 -12.86
N ALA A 519 -33.39 -4.11 -12.32
CA ALA A 519 -32.44 -5.22 -12.15
C ALA A 519 -31.79 -5.71 -13.46
N GLU A 520 -32.32 -5.39 -14.64
CA GLU A 520 -31.69 -5.74 -15.91
C GLU A 520 -30.53 -4.80 -16.30
N VAL A 521 -30.38 -3.64 -15.65
CA VAL A 521 -29.28 -2.71 -15.89
C VAL A 521 -28.06 -3.13 -15.09
N LYS A 522 -26.90 -3.18 -15.76
CA LYS A 522 -25.64 -3.52 -15.10
C LYS A 522 -25.11 -2.36 -14.25
N THR A 523 -24.64 -2.67 -13.05
CA THR A 523 -23.90 -1.72 -12.22
C THR A 523 -22.42 -1.69 -12.61
N LEU A 524 -21.90 -0.51 -12.96
CA LEU A 524 -20.50 -0.29 -13.37
C LEU A 524 -19.88 0.89 -12.61
N PRO A 525 -19.32 0.66 -11.40
CA PRO A 525 -18.74 1.72 -10.59
C PRO A 525 -17.51 2.41 -11.21
N ALA A 526 -16.81 1.74 -12.14
CA ALA A 526 -15.65 2.29 -12.84
C ALA A 526 -16.02 3.13 -14.07
N GLY A 527 -17.31 3.21 -14.42
CA GLY A 527 -17.77 3.83 -15.66
C GLY A 527 -17.60 2.92 -16.89
N GLY A 528 -17.90 3.45 -18.07
CA GLY A 528 -17.79 2.74 -19.35
C GLY A 528 -18.91 3.10 -20.32
N MET A 529 -19.15 2.22 -21.29
CA MET A 529 -20.25 2.38 -22.27
C MET A 529 -21.57 1.82 -21.74
N GLY A 530 -21.53 0.85 -20.83
CA GLY A 530 -22.73 0.20 -20.30
C GLY A 530 -23.33 -0.87 -21.21
N VAL A 531 -24.60 -1.18 -20.97
CA VAL A 531 -25.41 -2.14 -21.74
C VAL A 531 -26.45 -1.40 -22.56
N ILE A 532 -26.94 -2.03 -23.63
CA ILE A 532 -28.05 -1.49 -24.44
C ILE A 532 -29.32 -1.49 -23.58
N LEU A 533 -29.84 -0.30 -23.29
CA LEU A 533 -31.12 -0.05 -22.66
C LEU A 533 -32.26 -0.21 -23.68
N MET A 534 -32.16 0.49 -24.82
CA MET A 534 -33.14 0.47 -25.91
C MET A 534 -32.45 0.41 -27.27
N VAL A 535 -32.98 -0.39 -28.20
CA VAL A 535 -32.47 -0.44 -29.58
C VAL A 535 -33.13 0.67 -30.40
N LEU A 536 -32.32 1.62 -30.88
CA LEU A 536 -32.83 2.84 -31.52
C LEU A 536 -32.61 2.89 -33.04
N GLY A 537 -31.74 2.05 -33.62
CA GLY A 537 -31.44 2.14 -35.06
C GLY A 537 -30.84 3.51 -35.41
N ASN A 538 -31.57 4.34 -36.15
CA ASN A 538 -31.18 5.72 -36.49
C ASN A 538 -31.77 6.78 -35.55
N ASP A 539 -32.55 6.37 -34.54
CA ASP A 539 -33.18 7.27 -33.57
C ASP A 539 -32.25 7.57 -32.38
N LYS A 540 -32.69 8.50 -31.52
CA LYS A 540 -32.04 8.79 -30.24
C LYS A 540 -33.02 8.61 -29.08
N LEU A 541 -32.50 8.47 -27.87
CA LEU A 541 -33.30 8.57 -26.66
C LEU A 541 -33.86 9.99 -26.55
N SER A 542 -35.17 10.08 -26.40
CA SER A 542 -35.86 11.32 -26.07
C SER A 542 -36.00 11.51 -24.56
N ALA A 543 -36.15 10.41 -23.81
CA ALA A 543 -36.28 10.43 -22.36
C ALA A 543 -35.68 9.17 -21.72
N LEU A 544 -35.18 9.34 -20.49
CA LEU A 544 -34.77 8.28 -19.58
C LEU A 544 -35.41 8.60 -18.23
N LEU A 545 -36.15 7.65 -17.65
CA LEU A 545 -36.89 7.83 -16.40
C LEU A 545 -36.84 6.55 -15.56
N HIS A 546 -37.19 6.68 -14.28
CA HIS A 546 -37.47 5.56 -13.37
C HIS A 546 -38.90 5.69 -12.84
N THR A 547 -39.58 4.57 -12.65
CA THR A 547 -40.92 4.53 -12.06
C THR A 547 -41.08 3.28 -11.19
N ALA A 548 -41.82 3.39 -10.08
CA ALA A 548 -41.97 2.28 -9.13
C ALA A 548 -42.86 1.16 -9.68
N ASP A 549 -43.99 1.49 -10.33
CA ASP A 549 -44.86 0.54 -11.06
C ASP A 549 -45.98 1.29 -11.82
N ALA A 550 -46.92 0.56 -12.41
CA ALA A 550 -48.16 1.08 -12.99
C ALA A 550 -49.07 1.79 -11.97
N PRO A 551 -49.81 2.84 -12.36
CA PRO A 551 -49.85 3.42 -13.71
C PRO A 551 -48.66 4.34 -13.99
N PHE A 552 -48.10 4.25 -15.20
CA PHE A 552 -47.10 5.22 -15.64
C PHE A 552 -47.79 6.52 -16.03
N GLU A 553 -47.37 7.62 -15.40
CA GLU A 553 -47.78 8.97 -15.76
C GLU A 553 -46.55 9.78 -16.15
N GLY A 554 -46.56 10.36 -17.34
CA GLY A 554 -45.52 11.23 -17.85
C GLY A 554 -46.09 12.22 -18.85
N LYS A 555 -45.25 13.00 -19.51
CA LYS A 555 -45.70 13.84 -20.63
C LYS A 555 -44.86 13.59 -21.86
N GLY A 556 -45.46 13.83 -23.02
CA GLY A 556 -44.78 13.78 -24.29
C GLY A 556 -45.24 14.89 -25.22
N LEU A 557 -44.53 15.04 -26.33
CA LEU A 557 -44.90 15.94 -27.41
C LEU A 557 -45.63 15.15 -28.49
N ALA A 558 -46.88 15.52 -28.77
CA ALA A 558 -47.64 15.02 -29.91
C ALA A 558 -48.03 16.21 -30.80
N ASN A 559 -47.60 16.19 -32.06
CA ASN A 559 -47.83 17.28 -33.03
C ASN A 559 -47.46 18.67 -32.48
N GLY A 560 -46.33 18.77 -31.78
CA GLY A 560 -45.83 20.03 -31.21
C GLY A 560 -46.55 20.54 -29.96
N LYS A 561 -47.56 19.82 -29.45
CA LYS A 561 -48.25 20.16 -28.20
C LYS A 561 -47.87 19.16 -27.10
N MET A 562 -47.66 19.66 -25.89
CA MET A 562 -47.48 18.82 -24.71
C MET A 562 -48.78 18.09 -24.41
N VAL A 563 -48.70 16.77 -24.25
CA VAL A 563 -49.81 15.89 -23.90
C VAL A 563 -49.40 15.01 -22.73
N ASP A 564 -50.35 14.75 -21.82
CA ASP A 564 -50.14 13.80 -20.74
C ASP A 564 -50.23 12.37 -21.29
N ILE A 565 -49.27 11.53 -20.89
CA ILE A 565 -49.21 10.12 -21.20
C ILE A 565 -49.56 9.38 -19.92
N LYS A 566 -50.71 8.72 -19.89
CA LYS A 566 -51.15 7.87 -18.79
C LYS A 566 -51.37 6.46 -19.31
N LEU A 567 -50.55 5.51 -18.85
CA LEU A 567 -50.61 4.11 -19.26
C LEU A 567 -51.02 3.27 -18.04
N LYS A 568 -52.10 2.48 -18.18
CA LYS A 568 -52.66 1.66 -17.10
C LYS A 568 -52.99 0.26 -17.62
N GLY A 569 -52.92 -0.74 -16.73
CA GLY A 569 -53.28 -2.13 -17.04
C GLY A 569 -52.54 -2.65 -18.28
N ASP A 570 -53.27 -3.26 -19.21
CA ASP A 570 -52.73 -3.84 -20.45
C ASP A 570 -51.96 -2.83 -21.31
N ASP A 571 -52.34 -1.54 -21.30
CA ASP A 571 -51.62 -0.51 -22.05
C ASP A 571 -50.23 -0.25 -21.49
N TRP A 572 -50.01 -0.35 -20.17
CA TRP A 572 -48.67 -0.31 -19.59
C TRP A 572 -47.89 -1.58 -19.93
N THR A 573 -48.52 -2.75 -19.75
CA THR A 573 -47.87 -4.05 -19.99
C THR A 573 -47.34 -4.20 -21.41
N ARG A 574 -47.98 -3.58 -22.41
CA ARG A 574 -47.48 -3.53 -23.81
C ARG A 574 -46.11 -2.87 -23.96
N HIS A 575 -45.77 -1.94 -23.08
CA HIS A 575 -44.48 -1.24 -23.09
C HIS A 575 -43.44 -1.93 -22.21
N VAL A 576 -43.85 -2.84 -21.30
CA VAL A 576 -42.97 -3.61 -20.44
C VAL A 576 -42.42 -4.82 -21.20
N LEU A 577 -41.15 -4.74 -21.60
CA LEU A 577 -40.43 -5.82 -22.29
C LEU A 577 -39.05 -5.99 -21.64
N HIS A 578 -38.24 -6.94 -22.12
CA HIS A 578 -36.81 -6.98 -21.76
C HIS A 578 -36.05 -5.80 -22.37
N ARG A 579 -34.93 -5.43 -21.74
CA ARG A 579 -34.01 -4.43 -22.29
C ARG A 579 -33.52 -4.80 -23.69
N ALA A 580 -32.94 -3.84 -24.39
CA ALA A 580 -32.43 -4.01 -25.76
C ALA A 580 -33.53 -4.42 -26.78
N ARG A 581 -34.78 -4.01 -26.53
CA ARG A 581 -35.87 -4.03 -27.52
C ARG A 581 -36.10 -2.63 -28.08
N LYS A 582 -36.87 -2.53 -29.17
CA LYS A 582 -37.24 -1.24 -29.79
C LYS A 582 -38.37 -0.50 -29.05
N GLY A 583 -38.99 -1.12 -28.05
CA GLY A 583 -40.20 -0.59 -27.40
C GLY A 583 -41.45 -0.63 -28.29
N ALA A 584 -42.59 -0.32 -27.69
CA ALA A 584 -43.87 -0.19 -28.38
C ALA A 584 -44.19 1.29 -28.69
N GLN A 585 -45.01 1.52 -29.71
CA GLN A 585 -45.39 2.87 -30.12
C GLN A 585 -46.29 3.54 -29.08
N LEU A 586 -45.97 4.76 -28.67
CA LEU A 586 -46.85 5.55 -27.80
C LEU A 586 -48.12 6.01 -28.55
N PRO A 587 -49.26 6.17 -27.85
CA PRO A 587 -50.46 6.75 -28.42
C PRO A 587 -50.19 8.09 -29.10
N LYS A 588 -50.83 8.33 -30.25
CA LYS A 588 -50.65 9.55 -31.07
C LYS A 588 -49.19 9.79 -31.53
N LYS A 589 -48.33 8.78 -31.48
CA LYS A 589 -46.88 8.89 -31.72
C LYS A 589 -46.23 9.99 -30.87
N ALA A 590 -46.68 10.12 -29.62
CA ALA A 590 -46.12 11.10 -28.70
C ALA A 590 -44.64 10.78 -28.41
N VAL A 591 -43.79 11.81 -28.40
CA VAL A 591 -42.37 11.69 -28.02
C VAL A 591 -42.23 12.00 -26.55
N LEU A 592 -41.92 10.98 -25.75
CA LEU A 592 -41.75 11.12 -24.29
C LEU A 592 -40.72 12.21 -23.96
N GLN A 593 -40.99 13.03 -22.95
CA GLN A 593 -40.10 14.10 -22.49
C GLN A 593 -39.60 13.81 -21.08
N PRO A 594 -38.32 14.09 -20.77
CA PRO A 594 -37.81 14.14 -19.41
C PRO A 594 -38.30 15.46 -18.80
N ILE A 595 -39.16 15.39 -17.79
CA ILE A 595 -39.69 16.57 -17.09
C ILE A 595 -39.13 16.59 -15.68
#